data_AF-A0A7W8K9E9-F1
#
_entry.id   AF-A0A7W8K9E9-F1
#
_cell.length_a   1.000
_cell.length_b   1.000
_cell.length_c   1.000
_cell.angle_alpha   90.00
_cell.angle_beta   90.00
_cell.angle_gamma   90.00
#
_symmetry.space_group_name_H-M   'P 1'
#
loop_
_entity.id
_entity.type
_entity.pdbx_description
1 polymer ?
#
loop_
_entity_poly.entity_id
_entity_poly.type
_entity_poly.pdbx_seq_one_letter_code
_entity_poly.pdbx_strand_id
1 'polypeptide(L)'
;MDTAKKERRTRVGIMLANFKREGGVPDAEHIALLGRYIEGNVTFGDLFDHAWEYVTTTQEREQARCDIEDVSAQLVRLSKEYDESCTTYDEDRRQATLASIGMSAEQRRRQDAVDFARSSLFLSGLKVSETCEQEVARFIRGEISIDEFFSLGGP
;
A
#
# COMPACT_ATOMS: atom_id res chain seq x y z
N MET A 1 36.91 38.11 28.19
CA MET A 1 36.18 37.43 27.08
C MET A 1 35.28 36.27 27.54
N ASP A 2 35.37 35.78 28.78
CA ASP A 2 34.67 34.54 29.20
C ASP A 2 33.25 34.75 29.74
N THR A 3 32.89 35.98 30.15
CA THR A 3 31.59 36.29 30.76
C THR A 3 30.42 36.11 29.80
N ALA A 4 30.54 36.56 28.55
CA ALA A 4 29.48 36.45 27.54
C ALA A 4 29.19 34.99 27.15
N LYS A 5 30.23 34.15 27.03
CA LYS A 5 30.08 32.72 26.75
C LYS A 5 29.43 32.00 27.93
N LYS A 6 29.79 32.37 29.16
CA LYS A 6 29.17 31.86 30.38
C LYS A 6 27.68 32.23 30.47
N GLU A 7 27.32 33.48 30.18
CA GLU A 7 25.92 33.93 30.13
C GLU A 7 25.10 33.17 29.09
N ARG A 8 25.64 32.96 27.88
CA ARG A 8 24.97 32.19 26.84
C ARG A 8 24.77 30.73 27.23
N ARG A 9 25.75 30.09 27.89
CA ARG A 9 25.59 28.74 28.47
C ARG A 9 24.48 28.68 29.51
N THR A 10 24.43 29.65 30.42
CA THR A 10 23.36 29.74 31.41
C THR A 10 21.99 29.85 30.74
N ARG A 11 21.87 30.68 29.69
CA ARG A 11 20.63 30.85 28.94
C ARG A 11 20.19 29.57 28.21
N VAL A 12 21.12 28.87 27.57
CA VAL A 12 20.85 27.55 26.96
C VAL A 12 20.40 26.54 28.01
N GLY A 13 21.01 26.53 29.21
CA GLY A 13 20.58 25.66 30.31
C GLY A 13 19.12 25.92 30.74
N ILE A 14 18.71 27.19 30.80
CA ILE A 14 17.32 27.57 31.09
C ILE A 14 16.38 27.11 29.98
N MET A 15 16.75 27.30 28.71
CA MET A 15 15.94 26.84 27.57
C MET A 15 15.72 25.33 27.60
N LEU A 16 16.78 24.54 27.76
CA LEU A 16 16.67 23.07 27.83
C LEU A 16 15.84 22.62 29.03
N ALA A 17 15.94 23.31 30.16
CA ALA A 17 15.11 23.03 31.33
C ALA A 17 13.62 23.37 31.09
N ASN A 18 13.32 24.43 30.34
CA ASN A 18 11.96 24.79 29.95
C ASN A 18 11.39 23.79 28.94
N PHE A 19 12.15 23.43 27.90
CA PHE A 19 11.79 22.36 26.96
C PHE A 19 11.43 21.08 27.71
N LYS A 20 12.29 20.62 28.63
CA LYS A 20 12.01 19.44 29.44
C LYS A 20 10.75 19.56 30.30
N ARG A 21 10.46 20.75 30.84
CA ARG A 21 9.27 21.00 31.66
C ARG A 21 7.98 20.99 30.84
N GLU A 22 8.07 21.48 29.60
CA GLU A 22 6.98 21.55 28.63
C GLU A 22 6.87 20.26 27.79
N GLY A 23 7.72 19.25 28.04
CA GLY A 23 7.75 18.00 27.29
C GLY A 23 8.44 18.08 25.93
N GLY A 24 8.90 19.27 25.52
CA GLY A 24 9.68 19.46 24.30
C GLY A 24 11.03 18.76 24.38
N VAL A 25 11.41 18.07 23.30
CA VAL A 25 12.76 17.53 23.11
C VAL A 25 13.33 18.17 21.84
N PRO A 26 14.35 19.03 21.94
CA PRO A 26 14.97 19.63 20.76
C PRO A 26 15.53 18.54 19.84
N ASP A 27 15.36 18.73 18.53
CA ASP A 27 15.97 17.85 17.54
C ASP A 27 17.48 18.11 17.39
N ALA A 28 18.15 17.28 16.59
CA ALA A 28 19.60 17.35 16.42
C ALA A 28 20.08 18.70 15.85
N GLU A 29 19.27 19.35 15.00
CA GLU A 29 19.60 20.63 14.39
C GLU A 29 19.49 21.77 15.40
N HIS A 30 18.45 21.77 16.23
CA HIS A 30 18.28 22.73 17.31
C HIS A 30 19.40 22.60 18.36
N ILE A 31 19.83 21.37 18.69
CA ILE A 31 20.97 21.15 19.58
C ILE A 31 22.27 21.72 18.98
N ALA A 32 22.49 21.57 17.68
CA ALA A 32 23.65 22.14 17.00
C ALA A 32 23.63 23.68 17.00
N LEU A 33 22.45 24.29 16.82
CA LEU A 33 22.27 25.74 16.88
C LEU A 33 22.53 26.30 18.29
N LEU A 34 22.09 25.61 19.35
CA LEU A 34 22.41 26.00 20.73
C LEU A 34 23.92 26.03 20.98
N GLY A 35 24.67 25.08 20.40
CA GLY A 35 26.13 25.08 20.42
C GLY A 35 26.74 26.29 19.71
N ARG A 36 26.27 26.62 18.50
CA ARG A 36 26.71 27.81 17.76
C ARG A 36 26.37 29.11 18.50
N TYR A 37 25.23 29.16 19.19
CA TYR A 37 24.82 30.32 19.99
C TYR A 37 25.78 30.54 21.16
N ILE A 38 26.15 29.47 21.88
CA ILE A 38 27.15 29.55 22.96
C ILE A 38 28.46 30.14 22.45
N GLU A 39 28.92 29.71 21.27
CA GLU A 39 30.12 30.24 20.62
C GLU A 39 29.96 31.67 20.10
N GLY A 40 28.73 32.17 19.97
CA GLY A 40 28.43 33.52 19.47
C GLY A 40 28.38 33.62 17.95
N ASN A 41 28.26 32.48 17.26
CA ASN A 41 28.18 32.40 15.80
C ASN A 41 26.74 32.58 15.26
N VAL A 42 25.74 32.46 16.14
CA VAL A 42 24.34 32.73 15.86
C VAL A 42 23.73 33.54 16.98
N THR A 43 22.67 34.26 16.68
CA THR A 43 21.95 35.12 17.61
C THR A 43 20.89 34.33 18.37
N PHE A 44 20.31 34.99 19.37
CA PHE A 44 19.15 34.45 20.08
C PHE A 44 17.89 34.46 19.21
N GLY A 45 17.80 35.37 18.23
CA GLY A 45 16.70 35.39 17.24
C GLY A 45 16.71 34.13 16.39
N ASP A 46 17.89 33.76 15.88
CA ASP A 46 18.05 32.53 15.08
C ASP A 46 17.65 31.25 15.85
N LEU A 47 17.86 31.23 17.18
CA LEU A 47 17.37 30.14 18.04
C LEU A 47 15.86 30.15 18.20
N PHE A 48 15.26 31.33 18.35
CA PHE A 48 13.82 31.49 18.52
C PHE A 48 13.05 31.14 17.26
N ASP A 49 13.54 31.57 16.09
CA ASP A 49 12.92 31.28 14.81
C ASP A 49 12.93 29.77 14.53
N HIS A 50 14.06 29.09 14.75
CA HIS A 50 14.14 27.64 14.62
C HIS A 50 13.32 26.90 15.70
N ALA A 51 13.27 27.40 16.94
CA ALA A 51 12.42 26.80 17.96
C ALA A 51 10.95 26.87 17.51
N TRP A 52 10.50 28.02 17.04
CA TRP A 52 9.11 28.23 16.61
C TRP A 52 8.71 27.32 15.45
N GLU A 53 9.63 27.04 14.52
CA GLU A 53 9.37 26.17 13.37
C GLU A 53 9.41 24.67 13.72
N TYR A 54 10.13 24.25 14.76
CA TYR A 54 10.42 22.84 15.06
C TYR A 54 10.00 22.36 16.47
N VAL A 55 9.36 23.18 17.30
CA VAL A 55 8.67 22.68 18.50
C VAL A 55 7.43 21.91 18.05
N THR A 56 7.61 20.63 17.78
CA THR A 56 6.51 19.65 17.91
C THR A 56 6.40 19.27 19.38
N THR A 57 5.21 19.44 19.93
CA THR A 57 4.88 18.99 21.28
C THR A 57 5.11 17.47 21.40
N THR A 58 5.34 16.95 22.61
CA THR A 58 5.42 15.49 22.85
C THR A 58 4.19 14.78 22.27
N GLN A 59 3.03 15.42 22.36
CA GLN A 59 1.76 14.91 21.88
C GLN A 59 1.74 14.76 20.35
N GLU A 60 2.25 15.73 19.60
CA GLU A 60 2.29 15.67 18.13
C GLU A 60 3.23 14.57 17.62
N ARG A 61 4.33 14.30 18.34
CA ARG A 61 5.25 13.20 18.00
C ARG A 61 4.64 11.83 18.31
N GLU A 62 3.98 11.72 19.45
CA GLU A 62 3.26 10.51 19.82
C GLU A 62 2.15 10.22 18.81
N GLN A 63 1.39 11.25 18.41
CA GLN A 63 0.38 11.14 17.37
C GLN A 63 0.99 10.69 16.04
N ALA A 64 2.08 11.32 15.59
CA ALA A 64 2.76 10.91 14.37
C ALA A 64 3.28 9.46 14.44
N ARG A 65 3.74 9.01 15.61
CA ARG A 65 4.14 7.60 15.81
C ARG A 65 2.93 6.67 15.67
N CYS A 66 1.81 6.98 16.32
CA CYS A 66 0.58 6.23 16.19
C CYS A 66 0.10 6.17 14.73
N ASP A 67 0.14 7.30 14.01
CA ASP A 67 -0.27 7.36 12.60
C ASP A 67 0.63 6.47 11.72
N ILE A 68 1.94 6.47 11.97
CA ILE A 68 2.89 5.60 11.27
C ILE A 68 2.64 4.11 11.59
N GLU A 69 2.39 3.78 12.85
CA GLU A 69 2.04 2.42 13.28
C GLU A 69 0.75 1.93 12.60
N ASP A 70 -0.27 2.80 12.53
CA ASP A 70 -1.54 2.51 11.87
C ASP A 70 -1.37 2.30 10.36
N VAL A 71 -0.63 3.18 9.68
CA VAL A 71 -0.33 3.03 8.24
C VAL A 71 0.47 1.74 8.00
N SER A 72 1.46 1.45 8.84
CA SER A 72 2.23 0.20 8.76
C SER A 72 1.33 -1.02 8.91
N ALA A 73 0.38 -0.99 9.86
CA ALA A 73 -0.56 -2.08 10.05
C ALA A 73 -1.51 -2.25 8.85
N GLN A 74 -1.94 -1.16 8.21
CA GLN A 74 -2.73 -1.21 6.99
C GLN A 74 -1.95 -1.83 5.82
N LEU A 75 -0.69 -1.43 5.63
CA LEU A 75 0.17 -1.97 4.57
C LEU A 75 0.39 -3.48 4.72
N VAL A 76 0.59 -3.97 5.95
CA VAL A 76 0.71 -5.42 6.21
C VAL A 76 -0.57 -6.17 5.82
N ARG A 77 -1.75 -5.62 6.10
CA ARG A 77 -3.03 -6.23 5.69
C ARG A 77 -3.18 -6.28 4.18
N LEU A 78 -2.93 -5.17 3.50
CA LEU A 78 -2.99 -5.09 2.03
C LEU A 78 -2.01 -6.06 1.37
N SER A 79 -0.80 -6.18 1.90
CA SER A 79 0.18 -7.15 1.41
C SER A 79 -0.34 -8.57 1.53
N LYS A 80 -0.96 -8.92 2.67
CA LYS A 80 -1.53 -10.24 2.88
C LYS A 80 -2.69 -10.53 1.92
N GLU A 81 -3.58 -9.57 1.73
CA GLU A 81 -4.69 -9.69 0.76
C GLU A 81 -4.18 -9.89 -0.67
N TYR A 82 -3.12 -9.17 -1.04
CA TYR A 82 -2.46 -9.34 -2.35
C TYR A 82 -1.83 -10.73 -2.49
N ASP A 83 -1.12 -11.22 -1.47
CA ASP A 83 -0.51 -12.55 -1.48
C ASP A 83 -1.58 -13.65 -1.61
N GLU A 84 -2.70 -13.53 -0.89
CA GLU A 84 -3.84 -14.45 -1.00
C GLU A 84 -4.49 -14.41 -2.40
N SER A 85 -4.56 -13.22 -3.02
CA SER A 85 -5.03 -13.09 -4.40
C SER A 85 -4.07 -13.73 -5.40
N CYS A 86 -2.76 -13.68 -5.17
CA CYS A 86 -1.78 -14.36 -6.01
C CYS A 86 -1.89 -15.89 -5.87
N THR A 87 -2.07 -16.40 -4.65
CA THR A 87 -2.21 -17.85 -4.43
C THR A 87 -3.45 -18.41 -5.10
N THR A 88 -4.58 -17.70 -5.04
CA THR A 88 -5.82 -18.13 -5.70
C THR A 88 -5.66 -18.16 -7.23
N TYR A 89 -5.04 -17.14 -7.82
CA TYR A 89 -4.72 -17.11 -9.24
C TYR A 89 -3.83 -18.31 -9.67
N ASP A 90 -2.80 -18.62 -8.90
CA ASP A 90 -1.91 -19.75 -9.19
C ASP A 90 -2.61 -21.10 -9.04
N GLU A 91 -3.49 -21.24 -8.04
CA GLU A 91 -4.32 -22.42 -7.85
C GLU A 91 -5.31 -22.63 -9.00
N ASP A 92 -6.01 -21.58 -9.44
CA ASP A 92 -6.92 -21.64 -10.58
C ASP A 92 -6.19 -22.05 -11.87
N ARG A 93 -5.01 -21.48 -12.12
CA ARG A 93 -4.17 -21.85 -13.26
C ARG A 93 -3.71 -23.30 -13.18
N ARG A 94 -3.38 -23.78 -11.98
CA ARG A 94 -3.01 -25.18 -11.75
C ARG A 94 -4.20 -26.11 -11.99
N GLN A 95 -5.40 -25.76 -11.53
CA GLN A 95 -6.62 -26.54 -11.79
C GLN A 95 -6.95 -26.60 -13.28
N ALA A 96 -6.85 -25.48 -13.99
CA ALA A 96 -7.03 -25.44 -15.45
C ALA A 96 -6.03 -26.34 -16.16
N THR A 97 -4.76 -26.32 -15.72
CA THR A 97 -3.72 -27.22 -16.25
C THR A 97 -4.10 -28.68 -16.01
N LEU A 98 -4.52 -29.04 -14.80
CA LEU A 98 -4.94 -30.41 -14.47
C LEU A 98 -6.17 -30.86 -15.29
N ALA A 99 -7.17 -29.99 -15.47
CA ALA A 99 -8.34 -30.26 -16.30
C ALA A 99 -7.95 -30.55 -17.76
N SER A 100 -6.91 -29.87 -18.28
CA SER A 100 -6.43 -30.05 -19.65
C SER A 100 -5.75 -31.41 -19.91
N ILE A 101 -5.19 -32.06 -18.87
CA ILE A 101 -4.39 -33.29 -19.00
C ILE A 101 -5.23 -34.47 -19.56
N GLY A 102 -6.55 -34.45 -19.38
CA GLY A 102 -7.47 -35.47 -19.92
C GLY A 102 -8.18 -35.08 -21.22
N MET A 103 -7.98 -33.86 -21.73
CA MET A 103 -8.74 -33.35 -22.88
C MET A 103 -8.14 -33.82 -24.20
N SER A 104 -9.02 -34.16 -25.15
CA SER A 104 -8.64 -34.35 -26.55
C SER A 104 -8.20 -33.03 -27.20
N ALA A 105 -7.48 -33.10 -28.32
CA ALA A 105 -7.05 -31.91 -29.05
C ALA A 105 -8.24 -31.04 -29.50
N GLU A 106 -9.36 -31.66 -29.86
CA GLU A 106 -10.58 -30.94 -30.24
C GLU A 106 -11.24 -30.26 -29.05
N GLN A 107 -11.32 -30.94 -27.90
CA GLN A 107 -11.86 -30.34 -26.68
C GLN A 107 -11.02 -29.13 -26.24
N ARG A 108 -9.68 -29.19 -26.35
CA ARG A 108 -8.81 -28.04 -26.07
C ARG A 108 -9.07 -26.88 -27.02
N ARG A 109 -9.18 -27.13 -28.34
CA ARG A 109 -9.52 -26.08 -29.31
C ARG A 109 -10.83 -25.37 -28.97
N ARG A 110 -11.85 -26.12 -28.54
CA ARG A 110 -13.14 -25.55 -28.14
C ARG A 110 -13.05 -24.76 -26.82
N GLN A 111 -12.31 -25.29 -25.85
CA GLN A 111 -12.04 -24.61 -24.58
C GLN A 111 -11.32 -23.28 -24.80
N ASP A 112 -10.25 -23.26 -25.61
CA ASP A 112 -9.49 -22.05 -25.93
C ASP A 112 -10.36 -20.98 -26.61
N ALA A 113 -11.23 -21.39 -27.54
CA ALA A 113 -12.17 -20.48 -28.21
C ALA A 113 -13.18 -19.87 -27.22
N VAL A 114 -13.70 -20.67 -26.29
CA VAL A 114 -14.61 -20.22 -25.24
C VAL A 114 -13.90 -19.27 -24.27
N ASP A 115 -12.70 -19.61 -23.83
CA ASP A 115 -11.94 -18.78 -22.88
C ASP A 115 -11.57 -17.43 -23.48
N PHE A 116 -11.24 -17.40 -24.78
CA PHE A 116 -11.07 -16.14 -25.52
C PHE A 116 -12.36 -15.31 -25.55
N ALA A 117 -13.51 -15.92 -25.86
CA ALA A 117 -14.80 -15.24 -25.88
C ALA A 117 -15.18 -14.72 -24.49
N ARG A 118 -15.03 -15.53 -23.44
CA ARG A 118 -15.28 -15.13 -22.04
C ARG A 118 -14.41 -13.96 -21.62
N SER A 119 -13.11 -14.02 -21.93
CA SER A 119 -12.17 -12.92 -21.62
C SER A 119 -12.59 -11.62 -22.31
N SER A 120 -13.01 -11.71 -23.57
CA SER A 120 -13.50 -10.54 -24.34
C SER A 120 -14.76 -9.92 -23.73
N LEU A 121 -15.70 -10.77 -23.29
CA LEU A 121 -16.92 -10.33 -22.62
C LEU A 121 -16.62 -9.71 -21.25
N PHE A 122 -15.74 -10.33 -20.47
CA PHE A 122 -15.35 -9.85 -19.15
C PHE A 122 -14.67 -8.48 -19.22
N LEU A 123 -13.77 -8.27 -20.17
CA LEU A 123 -13.15 -6.96 -20.44
C LEU A 123 -14.16 -5.89 -20.84
N SER A 124 -15.31 -6.30 -21.38
CA SER A 124 -16.42 -5.41 -21.73
C SER A 124 -17.41 -5.22 -20.58
N GLY A 125 -17.16 -5.81 -19.40
CA GLY A 125 -18.05 -5.77 -18.23
C GLY A 125 -19.32 -6.64 -18.36
N LEU A 126 -19.38 -7.52 -19.35
CA LEU A 126 -20.51 -8.43 -19.57
C LEU A 126 -20.28 -9.76 -18.85
N LYS A 127 -21.37 -10.38 -18.39
CA LYS A 127 -21.36 -11.71 -17.77
C LYS A 127 -22.21 -12.68 -18.58
N VAL A 128 -21.72 -13.90 -18.74
CA VAL A 128 -22.45 -14.99 -19.37
C VAL A 128 -23.48 -15.52 -18.38
N SER A 129 -24.71 -15.78 -18.85
CA SER A 129 -25.76 -16.39 -18.04
C SER A 129 -25.46 -17.86 -17.74
N GLU A 130 -25.94 -18.37 -16.62
CA GLU A 130 -25.72 -19.77 -16.20
C GLU A 130 -26.22 -20.81 -17.21
N THR A 131 -27.34 -20.55 -17.89
CA THR A 131 -27.86 -21.42 -18.96
C THR A 131 -26.88 -21.53 -20.14
N CYS A 132 -26.29 -20.40 -20.54
CA CYS A 132 -25.27 -20.36 -21.59
C CYS A 132 -23.99 -21.10 -21.15
N GLU A 133 -23.60 -21.00 -19.87
CA GLU A 133 -22.46 -21.76 -19.33
C GLU A 133 -22.68 -23.28 -19.40
N GLN A 134 -23.90 -23.75 -19.17
CA GLN A 134 -24.24 -25.18 -19.31
C GLN A 134 -24.11 -25.64 -20.77
N GLU A 135 -24.62 -24.86 -21.72
CA GLU A 135 -24.50 -25.18 -23.16
C GLU A 135 -23.04 -25.10 -23.65
N VAL A 136 -22.27 -24.12 -23.16
CA VAL A 136 -20.84 -24.00 -23.45
C VAL A 136 -20.08 -25.25 -22.97
N ALA A 137 -20.41 -25.77 -21.79
CA ALA A 137 -19.80 -26.98 -21.27
C ALA A 137 -20.12 -28.22 -22.15
N ARG A 138 -21.36 -28.32 -22.66
CA ARG A 138 -21.77 -29.36 -23.62
C ARG A 138 -21.01 -29.24 -24.94
N PHE A 139 -20.84 -28.02 -25.46
CA PHE A 139 -20.08 -27.74 -26.67
C PHE A 139 -18.60 -28.15 -26.52
N ILE A 140 -17.95 -27.78 -25.41
CA ILE A 140 -16.56 -28.13 -25.12
C ILE A 140 -16.39 -29.65 -25.05
N ARG A 141 -17.31 -30.37 -24.39
CA ARG A 141 -17.24 -31.83 -24.27
C ARG A 141 -17.48 -32.56 -25.61
N GLY A 142 -18.05 -31.88 -26.60
CA GLY A 142 -18.38 -32.47 -27.89
C GLY A 142 -19.81 -32.99 -28.00
N GLU A 143 -20.68 -32.67 -27.04
CA GLU A 143 -22.06 -33.17 -26.97
C GLU A 143 -23.00 -32.41 -27.92
N ILE A 144 -22.65 -31.18 -28.27
CA ILE A 144 -23.36 -30.35 -29.24
C ILE A 144 -22.37 -29.67 -30.20
N SER A 145 -22.84 -29.39 -31.40
CA SER A 145 -22.16 -28.60 -32.42
C SER A 145 -22.34 -27.10 -32.20
N ILE A 146 -21.58 -26.29 -32.94
CA ILE A 146 -21.72 -24.83 -32.89
C ILE A 146 -23.06 -24.36 -33.50
N ASP A 147 -23.57 -25.06 -34.52
CA ASP A 147 -24.85 -24.75 -35.15
C ASP A 147 -26.02 -25.05 -34.20
N GLU A 148 -25.94 -26.15 -33.47
CA GLU A 148 -26.90 -26.46 -32.39
C GLU A 148 -26.80 -25.43 -31.27
N PHE A 149 -25.59 -25.03 -30.88
CA PHE A 149 -25.38 -23.99 -29.87
C PHE A 149 -26.05 -22.67 -30.26
N PHE A 150 -25.90 -22.21 -31.51
CA PHE A 150 -26.58 -21.01 -32.00
C PHE A 150 -28.10 -21.18 -32.13
N SER A 151 -28.57 -22.38 -32.45
CA SER A 151 -30.00 -22.68 -32.55
C SER A 151 -30.69 -22.74 -31.19
N LEU A 152 -29.95 -23.05 -30.11
CA LEU A 152 -30.44 -23.07 -28.73
C LEU A 152 -30.54 -21.67 -28.11
N GLY A 153 -29.85 -20.68 -28.68
CA GLY A 153 -29.83 -19.29 -28.19
C GLY A 153 -31.11 -18.50 -28.45
N GLY A 154 -32.00 -18.94 -29.36
CA GLY A 154 -33.18 -18.19 -29.79
C GLY A 154 -32.85 -16.86 -30.50
N PRO A 155 -33.80 -16.25 -31.23
CA PRO A 155 -33.55 -15.03 -32.02
C PRO A 155 -33.17 -13.80 -31.18
#